data_AF-X0WFH5-F1
#
_entry.id   AF-X0WFH5-F1
#
_cell.length_a   1.000
_cell.length_b   1.000
_cell.length_c   1.000
_cell.angle_alpha   90.00
_cell.angle_beta   90.00
_cell.angle_gamma   90.00
#
_symmetry.space_group_name_H-M   'P 1'
#
loop_
_entity.id
_entity.type
_entity.pdbx_description
1 polymer ?
#
loop_
_entity_poly.entity_id
_entity_poly.type
_entity_poly.pdbx_seq_one_letter_code
_entity_poly.pdbx_strand_id
1 'polypeptide(L)'
;TEYNITVQKGDSEESVGVVSGLSKEELQILGSDILFIKSSKFKLVPAGKIFFGTAGFWLFYAAAIIAFLFVVIFWRRSIKRRQNIELVRNKKANKVARERLKQAAKYLKQNDPENFYESVLKALWGYISDKLSIPVSDLSKETARQSLSVYLSDEELIDNILAIIDECEMARYSPSSDDSRMENLYSETARVISKTEQNLRG
;
A
#
# COMPACT_ATOMS: atom_id res chain seq x y z
N THR A 1 56.90 29.88 13.49
CA THR A 1 57.76 28.93 14.23
C THR A 1 58.53 28.12 13.21
N GLU A 2 59.76 28.53 12.92
CA GLU A 2 60.71 27.79 12.08
C GLU A 2 61.65 27.00 13.00
N TYR A 3 61.93 25.74 12.67
CA TYR A 3 62.91 24.93 13.39
C TYR A 3 64.14 24.72 12.49
N ASN A 4 65.27 25.26 12.94
CA ASN A 4 66.60 25.03 12.37
C ASN A 4 67.26 23.88 13.14
N ILE A 5 67.73 22.84 12.44
CA ILE A 5 68.51 21.76 13.06
C ILE A 5 69.91 21.76 12.45
N THR A 6 70.88 22.10 13.30
CA THR A 6 72.31 22.10 13.03
C THR A 6 72.88 20.71 13.30
N VAL A 7 73.55 20.10 12.33
CA VAL A 7 74.21 18.79 12.50
C VAL A 7 75.72 19.01 12.58
N GLN A 8 76.35 18.36 13.58
CA GLN A 8 77.77 18.48 13.89
C GLN A 8 78.61 17.58 12.97
N LYS A 9 79.70 18.11 12.40
CA LYS A 9 80.67 17.37 11.59
C LYS A 9 81.59 16.57 12.52
N GLY A 10 81.68 15.26 12.32
CA GLY A 10 82.64 14.39 12.99
C GLY A 10 84.07 14.76 12.60
N ASP A 11 84.94 14.82 13.60
CA ASP A 11 86.27 15.39 13.56
C ASP A 11 87.35 14.34 13.28
N SER A 12 88.47 14.81 12.73
CA SER A 12 89.75 14.14 12.41
C SER A 12 89.78 13.11 11.26
N GLU A 13 90.83 13.02 10.45
CA GLU A 13 91.83 13.92 9.87
C GLU A 13 92.56 13.03 8.83
N GLU A 14 92.97 13.58 7.69
CA GLU A 14 93.61 12.79 6.63
C GLU A 14 94.97 12.20 7.07
N SER A 15 95.23 10.95 6.71
CA SER A 15 96.60 10.50 6.41
C SER A 15 96.62 9.68 5.12
N VAL A 16 97.50 10.12 4.23
CA VAL A 16 97.70 9.65 2.86
C VAL A 16 98.22 8.21 2.85
N GLY A 17 97.64 7.39 1.97
CA GLY A 17 98.19 6.11 1.55
C GLY A 17 97.84 5.83 0.09
N VAL A 18 98.57 6.43 -0.84
CA VAL A 18 98.54 6.01 -2.25
C VAL A 18 99.27 4.68 -2.35
N VAL A 19 98.52 3.59 -2.53
CA VAL A 19 99.07 2.33 -3.04
C VAL A 19 98.44 2.07 -4.40
N SER A 20 99.24 2.35 -5.43
CA SER A 20 99.01 1.90 -6.80
C SER A 20 99.38 0.42 -6.90
N GLY A 21 98.43 -0.44 -7.31
CA GLY A 21 98.77 -1.81 -7.68
C GLY A 21 97.64 -2.82 -7.59
N LEU A 22 97.18 -3.25 -8.78
CA LEU A 22 96.82 -4.63 -9.15
C LEU A 22 95.36 -5.11 -9.03
N SER A 23 94.85 -5.34 -10.25
CA SER A 23 94.07 -6.50 -10.72
C SER A 23 92.55 -6.50 -10.53
N LYS A 24 91.89 -6.60 -11.68
CA LYS A 24 90.45 -6.53 -11.94
C LYS A 24 89.82 -7.93 -11.89
N GLU A 25 90.25 -8.77 -10.95
CA GLU A 25 89.97 -10.20 -10.90
C GLU A 25 89.53 -10.66 -9.49
N GLU A 26 88.73 -9.84 -8.81
CA GLU A 26 87.95 -10.26 -7.64
C GLU A 26 86.48 -9.85 -7.81
N LEU A 27 85.98 -10.08 -9.03
CA LEU A 27 84.57 -10.06 -9.41
C LEU A 27 84.13 -11.49 -9.77
N GLN A 28 84.52 -12.45 -8.94
CA GLN A 28 83.96 -13.79 -9.01
C GLN A 28 83.51 -14.20 -7.61
N ILE A 29 82.21 -14.48 -7.53
CA ILE A 29 81.55 -15.26 -6.47
C ILE A 29 81.06 -14.44 -5.26
N LEU A 30 79.97 -13.68 -5.48
CA LEU A 30 78.84 -13.71 -4.54
C LEU A 30 77.56 -13.20 -5.22
N GLY A 31 76.51 -14.04 -5.26
CA GLY A 31 75.15 -13.57 -5.57
C GLY A 31 74.52 -14.09 -6.85
N SER A 32 74.61 -15.38 -7.13
CA SER A 32 73.70 -16.07 -8.04
C SER A 32 72.31 -16.23 -7.39
N ASP A 33 71.52 -15.15 -7.25
CA ASP A 33 70.08 -15.27 -6.99
C ASP A 33 69.24 -13.98 -7.20
N ILE A 34 69.32 -13.34 -8.37
CA ILE A 34 68.21 -12.51 -8.86
C ILE A 34 68.11 -12.65 -10.38
N LEU A 35 67.14 -13.44 -10.84
CA LEU A 35 66.69 -13.36 -12.23
C LEU A 35 66.07 -11.97 -12.44
N PHE A 36 66.60 -11.21 -13.40
CA PHE A 36 66.06 -9.91 -13.80
C PHE A 36 64.60 -10.09 -14.26
N ILE A 37 63.64 -9.62 -13.46
CA ILE A 37 62.24 -9.57 -13.90
C ILE A 37 62.20 -8.66 -15.11
N LYS A 38 61.89 -9.24 -16.27
CA LYS A 38 61.76 -8.53 -17.54
C LYS A 38 60.65 -7.49 -17.41
N SER A 39 61.00 -6.24 -17.10
CA SER A 39 60.10 -5.09 -17.14
C SER A 39 59.75 -4.77 -18.59
N SER A 40 58.93 -5.63 -19.21
CA SER A 40 58.24 -5.33 -20.45
C SER A 40 57.36 -4.11 -20.19
N LYS A 41 57.40 -3.14 -21.11
CA LYS A 41 56.58 -1.93 -21.05
C LYS A 41 55.10 -2.32 -21.02
N PHE A 42 54.49 -2.38 -19.84
CA PHE A 42 53.04 -2.48 -19.73
C PHE A 42 52.46 -1.17 -20.29
N LYS A 43 51.76 -1.26 -21.42
CA LYS A 43 50.83 -0.20 -21.83
C LYS A 43 49.65 -0.28 -20.87
N LEU A 44 49.73 0.47 -19.77
CA LEU A 44 48.59 0.76 -18.92
C LEU A 44 47.57 1.51 -19.77
N VAL A 45 46.52 0.81 -20.22
CA VAL A 45 45.32 1.46 -20.74
C VAL A 45 44.59 2.06 -19.55
N PRO A 46 44.15 3.34 -19.61
CA PRO A 46 43.37 3.90 -18.52
C PRO A 46 42.16 3.01 -18.28
N ALA A 47 42.02 2.51 -17.05
CA ALA A 47 40.81 1.82 -16.62
C ALA A 47 39.63 2.73 -16.95
N GLY A 48 38.69 2.19 -17.72
CA GLY A 48 37.69 2.94 -18.48
C GLY A 48 37.00 4.02 -17.66
N LYS A 49 36.65 5.11 -18.35
CA LYS A 49 35.86 6.22 -17.79
C LYS A 49 34.71 5.64 -16.98
N ILE A 50 34.82 5.73 -15.67
CA ILE A 50 33.83 5.24 -14.73
C ILE A 50 32.56 6.03 -15.05
N PHE A 51 31.46 5.38 -15.45
CA PHE A 51 30.21 6.06 -15.85
C PHE A 51 29.57 6.87 -14.71
N PHE A 52 30.14 6.77 -13.50
CA PHE A 52 29.83 7.60 -12.34
C PHE A 52 30.09 9.08 -12.65
N GLY A 53 29.04 9.91 -12.57
CA GLY A 53 29.13 11.36 -12.80
C GLY A 53 29.04 11.81 -14.26
N THR A 54 28.82 10.91 -15.22
CA THR A 54 28.52 11.31 -16.61
C THR A 54 27.12 11.94 -16.71
N ALA A 55 26.88 12.86 -17.66
CA ALA A 55 25.58 13.52 -17.83
C ALA A 55 24.40 12.54 -17.96
N GLY A 56 24.60 11.37 -18.57
CA GLY A 56 23.60 10.31 -18.68
C GLY A 56 23.18 9.69 -17.35
N PHE A 57 24.08 9.63 -16.36
CA PHE A 57 23.78 9.13 -15.01
C PHE A 57 22.80 10.06 -14.29
N TRP A 58 23.07 11.38 -14.31
CA TRP A 58 22.16 12.38 -13.76
C TRP A 58 20.83 12.43 -14.50
N LEU A 59 20.84 12.26 -15.83
CA LEU A 59 19.61 12.19 -16.63
C LEU A 59 18.74 10.99 -16.24
N PHE A 60 19.34 9.82 -16.02
CA PHE A 60 18.61 8.64 -15.58
C PHE A 60 18.00 8.83 -14.19
N TYR A 61 18.76 9.39 -13.23
CA TYR A 61 18.22 9.72 -11.91
C TYR A 61 17.09 10.75 -11.97
N ALA A 62 17.24 11.81 -12.78
CA ALA A 62 16.19 12.80 -12.99
C ALA A 62 14.94 12.14 -13.60
N ALA A 63 15.11 11.29 -14.61
CA ALA A 63 14.02 10.53 -15.21
C ALA A 63 13.34 9.60 -14.21
N ALA A 64 14.10 8.90 -13.35
CA ALA A 64 13.56 8.03 -12.31
C ALA A 64 12.74 8.82 -11.28
N ILE A 65 13.22 10.00 -10.85
CA ILE A 65 12.48 10.89 -9.95
C ILE A 65 11.20 11.38 -10.61
N ILE A 66 11.27 11.81 -11.87
CA ILE A 66 10.09 12.28 -12.62
C ILE A 66 9.07 11.14 -12.76
N ALA A 67 9.51 9.93 -13.14
CA ALA A 67 8.65 8.75 -13.23
C ALA A 67 8.01 8.42 -11.88
N PHE A 68 8.77 8.46 -10.78
CA PHE A 68 8.26 8.26 -9.43
C PHE A 68 7.17 9.29 -9.08
N LEU A 69 7.39 10.57 -9.36
CA LEU A 69 6.40 11.62 -9.14
C LEU A 69 5.13 11.38 -9.94
N PHE A 70 5.24 10.98 -11.22
CA PHE A 70 4.09 10.63 -12.04
C PHE A 70 3.30 9.47 -11.43
N VAL A 71 3.98 8.37 -11.06
CA VAL A 71 3.33 7.22 -10.40
C VAL A 71 2.60 7.66 -9.13
N VAL A 72 3.23 8.44 -8.25
CA VAL A 72 2.63 8.94 -7.02
C VAL A 72 1.39 9.81 -7.29
N ILE A 73 1.46 10.70 -8.29
CA ILE A 73 0.33 11.58 -8.64
C ILE A 73 -0.84 10.77 -9.21
N PHE A 74 -0.58 9.85 -10.13
CA PHE A 74 -1.62 8.97 -10.70
C PHE A 74 -2.25 8.09 -9.63
N TRP A 75 -1.43 7.52 -8.74
CA TRP A 75 -1.93 6.65 -7.69
C TRP A 75 -2.76 7.41 -6.65
N ARG A 76 -2.30 8.59 -6.22
CA ARG A 76 -3.09 9.50 -5.35
C ARG A 76 -4.40 9.93 -5.99
N ARG A 77 -4.41 10.22 -7.30
CA ARG A 77 -5.65 10.57 -8.03
C ARG A 77 -6.62 9.39 -8.06
N SER A 78 -6.13 8.17 -8.24
CA SER A 78 -6.96 6.95 -8.23
C SER A 78 -7.64 6.74 -6.87
N ILE A 79 -6.88 6.87 -5.78
CA ILE A 79 -7.41 6.72 -4.41
C ILE A 79 -8.50 7.77 -4.12
N LYS A 80 -8.25 9.05 -4.43
CA LYS A 80 -9.23 10.13 -4.23
C LYS A 80 -10.51 9.92 -5.05
N ARG A 81 -10.40 9.38 -6.27
CA ARG A 81 -11.56 9.08 -7.12
C ARG A 81 -12.40 7.94 -6.54
N ARG A 82 -11.76 6.87 -6.05
CA ARG A 82 -12.44 5.72 -5.43
C ARG A 82 -13.21 6.13 -4.17
N GLN A 83 -12.58 6.90 -3.28
CA GLN A 83 -13.23 7.41 -2.08
C GLN A 83 -14.47 8.26 -2.39
N ASN A 84 -14.40 9.15 -3.39
CA ASN A 84 -15.57 9.96 -3.77
C ASN A 84 -16.71 9.10 -4.34
N ILE A 85 -16.40 8.08 -5.14
CA ILE A 85 -17.42 7.18 -5.70
C ILE A 85 -18.09 6.38 -4.58
N GLU A 86 -17.31 5.84 -3.64
CA GLU A 86 -17.82 5.11 -2.47
C GLU A 86 -18.70 5.99 -1.58
N LEU A 87 -18.26 7.22 -1.29
CA LEU A 87 -19.04 8.18 -0.50
C LEU A 87 -20.37 8.55 -1.16
N VAL A 88 -20.36 8.81 -2.48
CA VAL A 88 -21.58 9.12 -3.23
C VAL A 88 -22.52 7.92 -3.24
N ARG A 89 -21.99 6.71 -3.42
CA ARG A 89 -22.80 5.49 -3.42
C ARG A 89 -23.39 5.20 -2.05
N ASN A 90 -22.63 5.39 -0.97
CA ASN A 90 -23.10 5.25 0.40
C ASN A 90 -24.23 6.23 0.74
N LYS A 91 -24.09 7.50 0.34
CA LYS A 91 -25.16 8.51 0.50
C LYS A 91 -26.41 8.13 -0.31
N LYS A 92 -26.21 7.62 -1.52
CA LYS A 92 -27.30 7.14 -2.38
C LYS A 92 -28.00 5.93 -1.77
N ALA A 93 -27.27 4.98 -1.19
CA ALA A 93 -27.80 3.79 -0.52
C ALA A 93 -28.83 4.18 0.54
N ASN A 94 -28.45 5.08 1.45
CA ASN A 94 -29.32 5.54 2.54
C ASN A 94 -30.54 6.29 1.99
N LYS A 95 -30.34 7.15 0.98
CA LYS A 95 -31.46 7.84 0.32
C LYS A 95 -32.46 6.85 -0.29
N VAL A 96 -31.99 5.87 -1.05
CA VAL A 96 -32.83 4.86 -1.71
C VAL A 96 -33.54 3.98 -0.68
N ALA A 97 -32.85 3.56 0.38
CA ALA A 97 -33.43 2.78 1.46
C ALA A 97 -34.57 3.54 2.16
N ARG A 98 -34.37 4.84 2.46
CA ARG A 98 -35.41 5.72 3.03
C ARG A 98 -36.59 5.92 2.08
N GLU A 99 -36.33 6.08 0.78
CA GLU A 99 -37.39 6.20 -0.22
C GLU A 99 -38.24 4.92 -0.29
N ARG A 100 -37.62 3.74 -0.25
CA ARG A 100 -38.33 2.46 -0.22
C ARG A 100 -39.06 2.23 1.09
N LEU A 101 -38.48 2.57 2.24
CA LEU A 101 -39.20 2.55 3.52
C LEU A 101 -40.41 3.50 3.51
N LYS A 102 -40.31 4.67 2.87
CA LYS A 102 -41.46 5.56 2.70
C LYS A 102 -42.57 4.93 1.85
N GLN A 103 -42.23 4.08 0.88
CA GLN A 103 -43.21 3.29 0.14
C GLN A 103 -43.81 2.19 1.01
N ALA A 104 -42.99 1.46 1.77
CA ALA A 104 -43.48 0.49 2.76
C ALA A 104 -44.47 1.12 3.75
N ALA A 105 -44.19 2.32 4.25
CA ALA A 105 -45.11 3.06 5.12
C ALA A 105 -46.45 3.42 4.44
N LYS A 106 -46.51 3.52 3.10
CA LYS A 106 -47.77 3.69 2.38
C LYS A 106 -48.55 2.38 2.30
N TYR A 107 -47.88 1.28 2.00
CA TYR A 107 -48.52 -0.05 1.96
C TYR A 107 -49.01 -0.48 3.34
N LEU A 108 -48.28 -0.14 4.40
CA LEU A 108 -48.73 -0.31 5.79
C LEU A 108 -50.07 0.40 6.04
N LYS A 109 -50.21 1.66 5.58
CA LYS A 109 -51.47 2.43 5.72
C LYS A 109 -52.60 1.91 4.84
N GLN A 110 -52.27 1.21 3.77
CA GLN A 110 -53.24 0.61 2.84
C GLN A 110 -53.62 -0.82 3.27
N ASN A 111 -53.01 -1.33 4.35
CA ASN A 111 -53.11 -2.72 4.78
C ASN A 111 -52.82 -3.70 3.64
N ASP A 112 -51.72 -3.45 2.93
CA ASP A 112 -51.24 -4.27 1.83
C ASP A 112 -49.95 -5.01 2.25
N PRO A 113 -50.08 -6.18 2.90
CA PRO A 113 -48.93 -6.90 3.46
C PRO A 113 -47.96 -7.36 2.38
N GLU A 114 -48.45 -7.82 1.23
CA GLU A 114 -47.60 -8.33 0.15
C GLU A 114 -46.62 -7.27 -0.35
N ASN A 115 -47.12 -6.09 -0.69
CA ASN A 115 -46.28 -4.99 -1.16
C ASN A 115 -45.45 -4.37 -0.03
N PHE A 116 -45.94 -4.41 1.21
CA PHE A 116 -45.18 -3.98 2.39
C PHE A 116 -43.91 -4.82 2.56
N TYR A 117 -44.04 -6.14 2.69
CA TYR A 117 -42.90 -7.05 2.92
C TYR A 117 -41.90 -7.01 1.75
N GLU A 118 -42.40 -6.95 0.51
CA GLU A 118 -41.54 -6.82 -0.67
C GLU A 118 -40.73 -5.51 -0.65
N SER A 119 -41.35 -4.39 -0.24
CA SER A 119 -40.68 -3.09 -0.18
C SER A 119 -39.62 -3.03 0.91
N VAL A 120 -39.88 -3.61 2.08
CA VAL A 120 -38.91 -3.71 3.18
C VAL A 120 -37.72 -4.56 2.75
N LEU A 121 -37.97 -5.72 2.16
CA LEU A 121 -36.94 -6.63 1.67
C LEU A 121 -36.06 -5.95 0.60
N LYS A 122 -36.67 -5.26 -0.37
CA LYS A 122 -35.95 -4.45 -1.39
C LYS A 122 -35.18 -3.28 -0.79
N ALA A 123 -35.65 -2.70 0.33
CA ALA A 123 -34.94 -1.64 1.04
C ALA A 123 -33.65 -2.19 1.66
N LEU A 124 -33.72 -3.33 2.36
CA LEU A 124 -32.56 -3.96 3.00
C LEU A 124 -31.55 -4.50 2.00
N TRP A 125 -31.96 -5.32 1.03
CA TRP A 125 -31.03 -5.86 0.03
C TRP A 125 -30.39 -4.77 -0.81
N GLY A 126 -31.17 -3.76 -1.21
CA GLY A 126 -30.65 -2.60 -1.94
C GLY A 126 -29.67 -1.79 -1.08
N TYR A 127 -29.97 -1.60 0.20
CA TYR A 127 -29.07 -0.93 1.13
C TYR A 127 -27.74 -1.68 1.29
N ILE A 128 -27.78 -2.98 1.57
CA ILE A 128 -26.57 -3.82 1.72
C ILE A 128 -25.76 -3.83 0.42
N SER A 129 -26.42 -4.00 -0.73
CA SER A 129 -25.79 -3.99 -2.05
C SER A 129 -25.05 -2.68 -2.32
N ASP A 130 -25.74 -1.55 -2.13
CA ASP A 130 -25.16 -0.23 -2.36
C ASP A 130 -24.11 0.13 -1.29
N LYS A 131 -24.21 -0.38 -0.06
CA LYS A 131 -23.22 -0.11 0.99
C LYS A 131 -21.94 -0.94 0.82
N LEU A 132 -22.07 -2.21 0.46
CA LEU A 132 -20.96 -3.17 0.40
C LEU A 132 -20.36 -3.34 -1.01
N SER A 133 -20.94 -2.71 -2.03
CA SER A 133 -20.52 -2.85 -3.45
C SER A 133 -20.80 -4.21 -4.06
N ILE A 134 -21.76 -4.94 -3.51
CA ILE A 134 -22.03 -6.32 -3.92
C ILE A 134 -23.32 -6.31 -4.74
N PRO A 135 -23.34 -6.85 -5.97
CA PRO A 135 -24.57 -7.00 -6.74
C PRO A 135 -25.63 -7.78 -5.96
N VAL A 136 -26.91 -7.40 -6.08
CA VAL A 136 -28.02 -8.11 -5.41
C VAL A 136 -28.13 -9.57 -5.86
N SER A 137 -27.69 -9.91 -7.08
CA SER A 137 -27.62 -11.30 -7.56
C SER A 137 -26.69 -12.20 -6.75
N ASP A 138 -25.67 -11.59 -6.13
CA ASP A 138 -24.60 -12.31 -5.43
C ASP A 138 -24.84 -12.27 -3.91
N LEU A 139 -25.90 -11.60 -3.47
CA LEU A 139 -26.29 -11.48 -2.07
C LEU A 139 -27.15 -12.69 -1.66
N SER A 140 -26.61 -13.47 -0.73
CA SER A 140 -27.35 -14.44 0.10
C SER A 140 -27.22 -14.04 1.58
N LYS A 141 -27.99 -14.69 2.47
CA LYS A 141 -27.88 -14.42 3.91
C LYS A 141 -26.48 -14.68 4.46
N GLU A 142 -25.81 -15.71 3.93
CA GLU A 142 -24.45 -16.09 4.27
C GLU A 142 -23.45 -15.03 3.78
N THR A 143 -23.52 -14.66 2.50
CA THR A 143 -22.64 -13.63 1.93
C THR A 143 -22.87 -12.27 2.60
N ALA A 144 -24.12 -11.93 2.92
CA ALA A 144 -24.47 -10.71 3.64
C ALA A 144 -23.88 -10.72 5.05
N ARG A 145 -24.02 -11.81 5.81
CA ARG A 145 -23.42 -11.94 7.14
C ARG A 145 -21.91 -11.77 7.07
N GLN A 146 -21.24 -12.53 6.20
CA GLN A 146 -19.79 -12.49 6.05
C GLN A 146 -19.31 -11.08 5.65
N SER A 147 -20.02 -10.43 4.75
CA SER A 147 -19.65 -9.09 4.29
C SER A 147 -19.93 -8.04 5.35
N LEU A 148 -21.07 -8.10 6.04
CA LEU A 148 -21.39 -7.17 7.14
C LEU A 148 -20.42 -7.31 8.31
N SER A 149 -19.98 -8.52 8.65
CA SER A 149 -19.01 -8.74 9.74
C SER A 149 -17.62 -8.14 9.50
N VAL A 150 -17.28 -7.83 8.24
CA VAL A 150 -16.02 -7.13 7.91
C VAL A 150 -16.11 -5.65 8.30
N TYR A 151 -17.29 -5.04 8.22
CA TYR A 151 -17.48 -3.59 8.43
C TYR A 151 -18.14 -3.24 9.77
N LEU A 152 -18.91 -4.17 10.34
CA LEU A 152 -19.58 -4.03 11.63
C LEU A 152 -18.98 -4.99 12.65
N SER A 153 -18.72 -4.48 13.84
CA SER A 153 -18.28 -5.29 15.00
C SER A 153 -19.44 -5.68 15.93
N ASP A 154 -20.65 -5.18 15.67
CA ASP A 154 -21.86 -5.46 16.45
C ASP A 154 -22.60 -6.66 15.82
N GLU A 155 -22.36 -7.86 16.33
CA GLU A 155 -23.00 -9.10 15.84
C GLU A 155 -24.51 -9.07 16.05
N GLU A 156 -25.01 -8.49 17.15
CA GLU A 156 -26.44 -8.36 17.42
C GLU A 156 -27.13 -7.54 16.33
N LEU A 157 -26.48 -6.48 15.85
CA LEU A 157 -27.00 -5.67 14.75
C LEU A 157 -27.06 -6.47 13.43
N ILE A 158 -26.06 -7.30 13.14
CA ILE A 158 -26.04 -8.16 11.96
C ILE A 158 -27.17 -9.19 12.05
N ASP A 159 -27.34 -9.81 13.21
CA ASP A 159 -28.39 -10.79 13.46
C ASP A 159 -29.79 -10.19 13.30
N ASN A 160 -30.00 -8.97 13.80
CA ASN A 160 -31.26 -8.24 13.61
C ASN A 160 -31.55 -7.94 12.13
N ILE A 161 -30.54 -7.53 11.35
CA ILE A 161 -30.72 -7.35 9.89
C ILE A 161 -31.21 -8.64 9.24
N LEU A 162 -30.57 -9.76 9.56
CA LEU A 162 -30.87 -11.04 8.94
C LEU A 162 -32.21 -11.60 9.41
N ALA A 163 -32.58 -11.37 10.67
CA ALA A 163 -33.89 -11.73 11.20
C ALA A 163 -35.03 -10.99 10.46
N ILE A 164 -34.86 -9.70 10.18
CA ILE A 164 -35.85 -8.92 9.40
C ILE A 164 -35.97 -9.46 7.97
N ILE A 165 -34.84 -9.81 7.34
CA ILE A 165 -34.83 -10.43 6.00
C ILE A 165 -35.61 -11.75 6.04
N ASP A 166 -35.33 -12.60 7.02
CA ASP A 166 -36.00 -13.89 7.21
C ASP A 166 -37.51 -13.73 7.43
N GLU A 167 -37.92 -12.78 8.27
CA GLU A 167 -39.32 -12.50 8.50
C GLU A 167 -40.03 -12.01 7.23
N CYS A 168 -39.39 -11.12 6.45
CA CYS A 168 -39.94 -10.67 5.17
C CYS A 168 -40.03 -11.80 4.14
N GLU A 169 -39.03 -12.68 4.06
CA GLU A 169 -39.02 -13.82 3.16
C GLU A 169 -40.13 -14.81 3.52
N MET A 170 -40.25 -15.16 4.80
CA MET A 170 -41.33 -16.02 5.30
C MET A 170 -42.71 -15.42 5.04
N ALA A 171 -42.89 -14.13 5.33
CA ALA A 171 -44.15 -13.44 5.11
C ALA A 171 -44.53 -13.35 3.64
N ARG A 172 -43.56 -13.42 2.72
CA ARG A 172 -43.84 -13.47 1.27
C ARG A 172 -44.44 -14.80 0.82
N TYR A 173 -44.15 -15.90 1.53
CA TYR A 173 -44.72 -17.22 1.26
C TYR A 173 -46.00 -17.49 2.07
N SER A 174 -46.14 -16.86 3.24
CA SER A 174 -47.31 -16.97 4.11
C SER A 174 -47.64 -15.61 4.73
N PRO A 175 -48.24 -14.68 3.96
CA PRO A 175 -48.56 -13.35 4.47
C PRO A 175 -49.70 -13.45 5.50
N SER A 176 -49.41 -13.02 6.72
CA SER A 176 -50.41 -12.78 7.75
C SER A 176 -50.76 -11.29 7.77
N SER A 177 -52.04 -10.92 7.76
CA SER A 177 -52.51 -9.54 7.82
C SER A 177 -52.50 -8.96 9.25
N ASP A 178 -51.41 -9.15 9.98
CA ASP A 178 -51.24 -8.58 11.32
C ASP A 178 -50.58 -7.21 11.22
N ASP A 179 -51.39 -6.15 11.30
CA ASP A 179 -50.95 -4.76 11.24
C ASP A 179 -49.89 -4.44 12.29
N SER A 180 -50.00 -5.02 13.50
CA SER A 180 -49.05 -4.79 14.58
C SER A 180 -47.67 -5.35 14.25
N ARG A 181 -47.63 -6.51 13.58
CA ARG A 181 -46.39 -7.16 13.14
C ARG A 181 -45.71 -6.35 12.04
N MET A 182 -46.49 -5.86 11.07
CA MET A 182 -45.96 -4.99 10.02
C MET A 182 -45.42 -3.65 10.57
N GLU A 183 -46.13 -3.02 11.51
CA GLU A 183 -45.68 -1.76 12.13
C GLU A 183 -44.39 -1.95 12.93
N ASN A 184 -44.30 -3.03 13.71
CA ASN A 184 -43.09 -3.40 14.44
C ASN A 184 -41.91 -3.59 13.48
N LEU A 185 -42.08 -4.39 12.42
CA LEU A 185 -41.05 -4.67 11.43
C LEU A 185 -40.56 -3.41 10.70
N TYR A 186 -41.49 -2.50 10.38
CA TYR A 186 -41.15 -1.20 9.80
C TYR A 186 -40.25 -0.38 10.74
N SER A 187 -40.65 -0.28 12.01
CA SER A 187 -39.93 0.49 13.02
C SER A 187 -38.53 -0.09 13.29
N GLU A 188 -38.43 -1.42 13.30
CA GLU A 188 -37.20 -2.14 13.52
C GLU A 188 -36.25 -1.98 12.34
N THR A 189 -36.75 -2.11 11.11
CA THR A 189 -35.95 -1.88 9.90
C THR A 189 -35.36 -0.47 9.87
N ALA A 190 -36.19 0.54 10.15
CA ALA A 190 -35.73 1.92 10.19
C ALA A 190 -34.65 2.15 11.27
N ARG A 191 -34.82 1.52 12.44
CA ARG A 191 -33.87 1.57 13.55
C ARG A 191 -32.55 0.90 13.19
N VAL A 192 -32.59 -0.29 12.62
CA VAL A 192 -31.41 -1.07 12.24
C VAL A 192 -30.61 -0.35 11.15
N ILE A 193 -31.26 0.22 10.13
CA ILE A 193 -30.58 1.05 9.12
C ILE A 193 -29.91 2.25 9.79
N SER A 194 -30.61 2.94 10.70
CA SER A 194 -30.04 4.09 11.42
C SER A 194 -28.85 3.70 12.32
N LYS A 195 -28.95 2.59 13.05
CA LYS A 195 -27.89 2.09 13.94
C LYS A 195 -26.68 1.62 13.12
N THR A 196 -26.92 0.99 11.97
CA THR A 196 -25.88 0.58 11.02
C THR A 196 -25.08 1.79 10.56
N GLU A 197 -25.75 2.89 10.20
CA GLU A 197 -25.07 4.13 9.78
C GLU A 197 -24.18 4.74 10.88
N GLN A 198 -24.57 4.63 12.15
CA GLN A 198 -23.80 5.15 13.27
C GLN A 198 -22.57 4.29 13.58
N ASN A 199 -22.71 2.96 13.44
CA ASN A 199 -21.66 2.00 13.76
C ASN A 199 -20.71 1.70 12.60
N LEU A 200 -21.08 2.06 11.37
CA LEU A 200 -20.23 1.82 10.22
C LEU A 200 -19.00 2.73 10.26
N ARG A 201 -17.83 2.12 10.43
CA ARG A 201 -16.54 2.81 10.33
C ARG A 201 -16.32 3.18 8.86
N GLY A 202 -16.40 4.48 8.57
CA GLY A 202 -16.08 5.06 7.27
C GLY A 202 -14.59 5.18 7.02
#